data_AF-A0A914REA8-F1
#
_entry.id   AF-A0A914REA8-F1
#
_cell.length_a   1.000
_cell.length_b   1.000
_cell.length_c   1.000
_cell.angle_alpha   90.00
_cell.angle_beta   90.00
_cell.angle_gamma   90.00
#
_symmetry.space_group_name_H-M   'P 1'
#
loop_
_entity.id
_entity.type
_entity.pdbx_description
1 polymer ?
#
loop_
_entity_poly.entity_id
_entity_poly.type
_entity_poly.pdbx_seq_one_letter_code
_entity_poly.pdbx_strand_id
1 'polypeptide(L)'
;MVVQAALEAINGFNLYGASGTSASVIYVDIDGHNRNRTTFETILPRESNSKVSSPIMFCSLVTVSKCIRRLEGKYGMKRFFRDGYHTELEDASRHHYDLHETCRFQDIECQFPMFFAFLTITCE
;
A
#
# COMPACT_ATOMS: atom_id res chain seq x y z
N MET A 1 3.87 -4.47 3.65
CA MET A 1 3.51 -3.26 4.40
C MET A 1 3.54 -3.48 5.91
N VAL A 2 2.83 -4.50 6.44
CA VAL A 2 2.86 -4.84 7.88
C VAL A 2 4.29 -5.04 8.41
N VAL A 3 5.17 -5.66 7.62
CA VAL A 3 6.57 -5.93 8.02
C VAL A 3 7.39 -4.65 8.25
N GLN A 4 7.28 -3.64 7.38
CA GLN A 4 8.03 -2.39 7.56
C GLN A 4 7.50 -1.56 8.74
N ALA A 5 6.17 -1.47 8.87
CA ALA A 5 5.56 -0.78 10.01
C ALA A 5 5.91 -1.47 11.35
N ALA A 6 5.94 -2.80 11.37
CA ALA A 6 6.36 -3.56 12.55
C ALA A 6 7.85 -3.35 12.87
N LEU A 7 8.72 -3.29 11.85
CA LEU A 7 10.15 -3.00 12.02
C LEU A 7 10.39 -1.58 12.55
N GLU A 8 9.62 -0.58 12.11
CA GLU A 8 9.70 0.78 12.65
C GLU A 8 9.19 0.84 14.10
N ALA A 9 8.12 0.13 14.43
CA ALA A 9 7.55 0.12 15.78
C ALA A 9 8.44 -0.59 16.81
N ILE A 10 9.18 -1.62 16.41
CA ILE A 10 10.04 -2.39 17.33
C ILE A 10 11.43 -1.76 17.50
N ASN A 11 11.87 -0.89 16.58
CA ASN A 11 13.17 -0.25 16.68
C ASN A 11 13.21 0.74 17.85
N GLY A 12 14.12 0.51 18.80
CA GLY A 12 14.21 1.28 20.05
C GLY A 12 13.24 0.79 21.14
N PHE A 13 12.55 -0.33 20.93
CA PHE A 13 11.64 -0.90 21.92
C PHE A 13 12.42 -1.61 23.05
N ASN A 14 12.19 -1.20 24.31
CA ASN A 14 12.79 -1.83 25.48
C ASN A 14 11.84 -2.88 26.07
N LEU A 15 12.26 -4.15 26.05
CA LEU A 15 11.46 -5.29 26.52
C LEU A 15 11.05 -5.22 27.99
N TYR A 16 11.81 -4.50 28.82
CA TYR A 16 11.56 -4.37 30.27
C TYR A 16 11.19 -2.95 30.69
N GLY A 17 10.87 -2.07 29.74
CA GLY A 17 10.45 -0.69 30.02
C GLY A 17 11.46 0.08 30.89
N ALA A 18 10.97 0.73 31.95
CA ALA A 18 11.79 1.56 32.85
C ALA A 18 12.87 0.80 33.63
N SER A 19 12.75 -0.54 33.74
CA SER A 19 13.71 -1.39 34.46
C SER A 19 14.76 -2.03 33.54
N GLY A 20 14.67 -1.81 32.22
CA GLY A 20 15.58 -2.42 31.25
C GLY A 20 16.87 -1.64 31.04
N THR A 21 17.97 -2.37 30.90
CA THR A 21 19.31 -1.82 30.59
C THR A 21 19.48 -1.66 29.06
N SER A 22 20.52 -0.98 28.59
CA SER A 22 20.80 -0.82 27.14
C SER A 22 20.89 -2.14 26.35
N ALA A 23 21.13 -3.27 27.03
CA ALA A 23 21.12 -4.61 26.43
C ALA A 23 19.71 -5.18 26.14
N SER A 24 18.63 -4.59 26.65
CA SER A 24 17.25 -5.05 26.45
C SER A 24 16.47 -4.23 25.42
N VAL A 25 17.16 -3.36 24.68
CA VAL A 25 16.58 -2.56 23.60
C VAL A 25 16.77 -3.30 22.27
N ILE A 26 15.68 -3.49 21.54
CA ILE A 26 15.72 -4.06 20.19
C ILE A 26 16.11 -2.95 19.21
N TYR A 27 17.20 -3.16 18.50
CA TYR A 27 17.59 -2.29 17.38
C TYR A 27 17.42 -3.05 16.07
N VAL A 28 16.76 -2.41 15.12
CA VAL A 28 16.61 -2.94 13.78
C VAL A 28 17.79 -2.48 12.93
N ASP A 29 18.29 -3.36 12.07
CA ASP A 29 19.34 -3.03 11.10
C ASP A 29 18.90 -1.89 10.18
N ILE A 30 19.61 -0.77 10.25
CA ILE A 30 19.35 0.45 9.48
C ILE A 30 19.51 0.18 7.99
N ASP A 31 20.45 -0.69 7.59
CA ASP A 31 20.66 -1.04 6.19
C ASP A 31 19.50 -1.89 5.65
N GLY A 32 19.03 -2.87 6.43
CA GLY A 32 17.81 -3.63 6.14
C GLY A 32 16.57 -2.74 6.01
N HIS A 33 16.44 -1.73 6.88
CA HIS A 33 15.34 -0.75 6.82
C HIS A 33 15.42 0.11 5.55
N ASN A 34 16.59 0.67 5.24
CA ASN A 34 16.81 1.50 4.05
C ASN A 34 16.60 0.71 2.74
N ARG A 35 17.04 -0.56 2.69
CA ARG A 35 16.78 -1.46 1.55
C ARG A 35 15.29 -1.72 1.39
N ASN A 36 14.58 -2.00 2.48
CA ASN A 36 13.13 -2.17 2.44
C ASN A 36 12.45 -0.89 1.94
N ARG A 37 12.75 0.27 2.53
CA ARG A 37 12.20 1.58 2.10
C ARG A 37 12.43 1.84 0.61
N THR A 38 13.66 1.69 0.12
CA THR A 38 14.01 1.87 -1.30
C THR A 38 13.25 0.88 -2.19
N THR A 39 13.12 -0.37 -1.73
CA THR A 39 12.32 -1.39 -2.42
C THR A 39 10.84 -0.99 -2.46
N PHE A 40 10.28 -0.43 -1.38
CA PHE A 40 8.89 0.04 -1.34
C PHE A 40 8.65 1.28 -2.21
N GLU A 41 9.58 2.24 -2.26
CA GLU A 41 9.48 3.42 -3.15
C GLU A 41 9.57 3.03 -4.64
N THR A 42 10.25 1.93 -4.94
CA THR A 42 10.34 1.39 -6.30
C THR A 42 9.13 0.53 -6.68
N ILE A 43 8.53 -0.18 -5.71
CA ILE A 43 7.30 -0.96 -5.88
C ILE A 43 6.09 -0.01 -5.87
N LEU A 44 5.57 0.27 -7.05
CA LEU A 44 4.23 0.85 -7.19
C LEU A 44 3.17 -0.07 -6.57
N PRO A 45 1.96 0.44 -6.29
CA PRO A 45 0.84 -0.41 -5.90
C PRO A 45 0.57 -1.51 -6.92
N ARG A 46 1.20 -2.67 -6.72
CA ARG A 46 0.94 -3.90 -7.46
C ARG A 46 -0.45 -4.41 -7.10
N GLU A 47 -0.95 -5.31 -7.92
CA GLU A 47 -2.18 -6.05 -7.66
C GLU A 47 -2.27 -6.45 -6.19
N SER A 48 -3.40 -6.13 -5.57
CA SER A 48 -3.69 -6.57 -4.22
C SER A 48 -4.66 -7.73 -4.30
N ASN A 49 -4.40 -8.80 -3.56
CA ASN A 49 -5.35 -9.90 -3.39
C ASN A 49 -6.51 -9.51 -2.46
N SER A 50 -6.43 -8.38 -1.77
CA SER A 50 -7.47 -7.91 -0.86
C SER A 50 -8.35 -6.86 -1.53
N LYS A 51 -9.66 -7.02 -1.39
CA LYS A 51 -10.68 -6.07 -1.89
C LYS A 51 -10.75 -4.78 -1.07
N VAL A 52 -10.23 -4.79 0.16
CA VAL A 52 -10.37 -3.71 1.16
C VAL A 52 -9.18 -2.74 1.14
N SER A 53 -8.09 -3.09 0.47
CA SER A 53 -6.89 -2.25 0.48
C SER A 53 -7.14 -0.91 -0.21
N SER A 54 -6.76 0.19 0.45
CA SER A 54 -6.68 1.54 -0.11
C SER A 54 -5.23 1.89 -0.46
N PRO A 55 -4.63 1.23 -1.45
CA PRO A 55 -3.20 1.35 -1.82
C PRO A 55 -2.70 2.77 -2.03
N ILE A 56 -3.54 3.68 -2.55
CA ILE A 56 -3.11 5.03 -2.90
C ILE A 56 -2.89 5.90 -1.66
N MET A 57 -3.58 5.57 -0.56
CA MET A 57 -3.51 6.26 0.72
C MET A 57 -2.19 5.99 1.47
N PHE A 58 -1.41 5.00 1.00
CA PHE A 58 -0.14 4.62 1.62
C PHE A 58 1.10 4.96 0.77
N CYS A 59 0.95 5.63 -0.38
CA CYS A 59 2.10 6.17 -1.12
C CYS A 59 2.66 7.39 -0.34
N SER A 60 3.96 7.40 0.01
CA SER A 60 4.64 8.60 0.51
C SER A 60 4.60 9.72 -0.53
N LEU A 61 4.67 11.01 -0.15
CA LEU A 61 4.52 12.17 -1.06
C LEU A 61 5.37 12.08 -2.36
N VAL A 62 6.59 11.56 -2.27
CA VAL A 62 7.49 11.36 -3.44
C VAL A 62 6.97 10.25 -4.37
N THR A 63 6.33 9.23 -3.80
CA THR A 63 5.73 8.11 -4.54
C THR A 63 4.38 8.49 -5.13
N VAL A 64 3.66 9.47 -4.55
CA VAL A 64 2.32 9.90 -4.99
C VAL A 64 2.33 10.34 -6.45
N SER A 65 3.23 11.21 -6.90
CA SER A 65 3.27 11.66 -8.32
C SER A 65 3.47 10.49 -9.30
N LYS A 66 4.23 9.47 -8.90
CA LYS A 66 4.45 8.25 -9.68
C LYS A 66 3.23 7.33 -9.65
N CYS A 67 2.55 7.24 -8.49
CA CYS A 67 1.29 6.52 -8.30
C CYS A 67 0.19 7.16 -9.18
N ILE A 68 0.04 8.49 -9.14
CA ILE A 68 -0.89 9.29 -9.94
C ILE A 68 -0.74 8.96 -11.43
N ARG A 69 0.46 9.18 -11.99
CA ARG A 69 0.71 8.98 -13.43
C ARG A 69 0.40 7.56 -13.92
N ARG A 70 0.46 6.56 -13.05
CA ARG A 70 0.27 5.15 -13.42
C ARG A 70 -1.12 4.61 -13.13
N LEU A 71 -1.83 5.21 -12.18
CA LEU A 71 -3.14 4.75 -11.72
C LEU A 71 -4.28 5.67 -12.19
N GLU A 72 -3.96 6.85 -12.70
CA GLU A 72 -4.93 7.72 -13.38
C GLU A 72 -5.58 7.01 -14.56
N GLY A 73 -6.90 7.07 -14.59
CA GLY A 73 -7.74 6.62 -15.68
C GLY A 73 -8.70 7.73 -16.11
N LYS A 74 -9.47 7.45 -17.17
CA LYS A 74 -10.38 8.42 -17.80
C LYS A 74 -11.47 8.94 -16.87
N TYR A 75 -11.93 8.13 -15.91
CA TYR A 75 -13.10 8.42 -15.07
C TYR A 75 -12.75 8.55 -13.58
N GLY A 76 -11.48 8.35 -13.21
CA GLY A 76 -11.06 8.33 -11.82
C GLY A 76 -9.66 7.73 -11.69
N MET A 77 -9.20 7.58 -10.46
CA MET A 77 -7.97 6.83 -10.20
C MET A 77 -8.27 5.40 -9.78
N LYS A 78 -7.43 4.49 -10.25
CA LYS A 78 -7.38 3.12 -9.77
C LYS A 78 -6.72 3.09 -8.41
N ARG A 79 -7.16 2.17 -7.55
CA ARG A 79 -6.47 1.90 -6.28
C ARG A 79 -5.10 1.30 -6.58
N PHE A 80 -5.07 0.14 -7.22
CA PHE A 80 -3.87 -0.58 -7.63
C PHE A 80 -4.09 -1.13 -9.05
N PHE A 81 -3.04 -1.67 -9.68
CA PHE A 81 -3.20 -2.32 -10.98
C PHE A 81 -4.13 -3.53 -10.92
N ARG A 82 -5.01 -3.69 -11.91
CA ARG A 82 -5.97 -4.80 -11.98
C ARG A 82 -6.94 -4.86 -10.79
N ASP A 83 -7.44 -3.71 -10.39
CA ASP A 83 -8.45 -3.63 -9.35
C ASP A 83 -9.83 -4.02 -9.88
N GLY A 84 -10.31 -5.19 -9.49
CA GLY A 84 -11.60 -5.74 -9.91
C GLY A 84 -12.80 -5.32 -9.07
N TYR A 85 -12.63 -4.41 -8.10
CA TYR A 85 -13.68 -4.12 -7.14
C TYR A 85 -14.97 -3.62 -7.81
N HIS A 86 -16.08 -4.34 -7.61
CA HIS A 86 -17.35 -4.05 -8.28
C HIS A 86 -17.28 -4.06 -9.81
N THR A 87 -16.38 -4.83 -10.39
CA THR A 87 -16.41 -5.13 -11.83
C THR A 87 -17.34 -6.30 -12.12
N GLU A 88 -17.86 -6.40 -13.33
CA GLU A 88 -18.79 -7.48 -13.73
C GLU A 88 -18.20 -8.90 -13.54
N LEU A 89 -16.88 -9.03 -13.59
CA LEU A 89 -16.19 -10.31 -13.42
C LEU A 89 -15.89 -10.65 -11.96
N GLU A 90 -16.14 -9.73 -11.03
CA GLU A 90 -15.83 -9.88 -9.62
C GLU A 90 -16.94 -10.58 -8.85
N ASP A 91 -16.57 -11.61 -8.09
CA ASP A 91 -17.50 -12.28 -7.18
C ASP A 91 -17.60 -11.53 -5.84
N ALA A 92 -18.63 -10.70 -5.70
CA ALA A 92 -18.89 -9.87 -4.53
C ALA A 92 -19.15 -10.66 -3.22
N SER A 93 -19.39 -11.98 -3.27
CA SER A 93 -19.60 -12.80 -2.07
C SER A 93 -18.31 -13.05 -1.28
N ARG A 94 -17.15 -12.89 -1.92
CA ARG A 94 -15.83 -13.15 -1.33
C ARG A 94 -15.16 -11.86 -0.86
N HIS A 95 -14.32 -11.95 0.17
CA HIS A 95 -13.54 -10.80 0.67
C HIS A 95 -12.18 -10.60 -0.02
N HIS A 96 -11.71 -11.61 -0.76
CA HIS A 96 -10.40 -11.63 -1.42
C HIS A 96 -10.56 -12.10 -2.87
N TYR A 97 -9.66 -11.69 -3.75
CA TYR A 97 -9.58 -12.21 -5.11
C TYR A 97 -8.90 -13.58 -5.12
N ASP A 98 -9.27 -14.45 -6.06
CA ASP A 98 -8.49 -15.66 -6.31
C ASP A 98 -7.12 -15.34 -6.92
N LEU A 99 -6.19 -16.29 -6.74
CA LEU A 99 -4.78 -16.19 -7.12
C LEU A 99 -4.53 -15.82 -8.60
N HIS A 100 -5.54 -15.98 -9.47
CA HIS A 100 -5.46 -15.72 -10.91
C HIS A 100 -6.62 -14.86 -11.44
N GLU A 101 -7.51 -14.40 -10.58
CA GLU A 101 -8.68 -13.62 -10.97
C GLU A 101 -8.29 -12.18 -11.34
N THR A 102 -7.26 -11.62 -10.70
CA THR A 102 -6.80 -10.25 -10.95
C THR A 102 -6.43 -10.02 -12.41
N CYS A 103 -5.83 -11.01 -13.07
CA CYS A 103 -5.49 -10.95 -14.50
C CYS A 103 -6.71 -10.68 -15.40
N ARG A 104 -7.92 -11.06 -14.98
CA ARG A 104 -9.17 -10.85 -15.73
C ARG A 104 -9.68 -9.42 -15.66
N PHE A 105 -9.26 -8.65 -14.66
CA PHE A 105 -9.65 -7.25 -14.50
C PHE A 105 -8.85 -6.30 -15.38
N GLN A 106 -7.87 -6.82 -16.14
CA GLN A 106 -7.11 -6.03 -17.08
C GLN A 106 -8.05 -5.30 -18.05
N ASP A 107 -7.89 -3.98 -18.16
CA ASP A 107 -8.65 -3.07 -19.04
C ASP A 107 -10.12 -2.85 -18.63
N ILE A 108 -10.59 -3.47 -17.55
CA ILE A 108 -11.91 -3.24 -16.95
C ILE A 108 -11.80 -2.81 -15.49
N GLU A 109 -10.65 -2.26 -15.07
CA GLU A 109 -10.42 -1.93 -13.67
C GLU A 109 -11.37 -0.86 -13.12
N CYS A 110 -11.70 -1.01 -11.85
CA CYS A 110 -12.47 -0.02 -11.10
C CYS A 110 -11.69 1.30 -10.95
N GLN A 111 -12.37 2.41 -11.25
CA GLN A 111 -11.85 3.76 -11.12
C GLN A 111 -12.71 4.55 -10.14
N PHE A 112 -12.05 5.24 -9.21
CA PHE A 112 -12.69 5.98 -8.14
C PHE A 112 -12.47 7.49 -8.35
N PRO A 113 -13.52 8.25 -8.72
CA PRO A 113 -13.43 9.70 -8.86
C PRO A 113 -13.05 10.40 -7.55
N MET A 114 -13.44 9.82 -6.40
CA MET A 114 -13.22 10.39 -5.07
C MET A 114 -11.73 10.63 -4.76
N PHE A 115 -10.82 9.87 -5.38
CA PHE A 115 -9.38 10.08 -5.19
C PHE A 115 -8.88 11.40 -5.76
N PHE A 116 -9.55 11.98 -6.76
CA PHE A 116 -9.20 13.33 -7.20
C PHE A 116 -9.44 14.36 -6.08
N ALA A 117 -10.56 14.26 -5.36
CA ALA A 117 -10.84 15.13 -4.22
C ALA A 117 -9.83 14.93 -3.08
N PHE A 118 -9.48 13.68 -2.76
CA PHE A 118 -8.45 13.40 -1.76
C PHE A 118 -7.09 13.97 -2.15
N LEU A 119 -6.69 13.87 -3.42
CA LEU A 119 -5.45 14.47 -3.90
C LEU A 119 -5.46 15.99 -3.73
N THR A 120 -6.58 16.65 -4.04
CA THR A 120 -6.70 18.10 -3.83
C THR A 120 -6.54 18.47 -2.36
N ILE A 121 -7.18 17.75 -1.43
CA ILE A 121 -7.10 18.02 0.02
C ILE A 121 -5.71 17.69 0.60
N THR A 122 -5.04 16.66 0.07
CA THR A 122 -3.77 16.16 0.63
C THR A 122 -2.54 16.85 0.01
N CYS A 123 -2.70 17.50 -1.14
CA CYS A 123 -1.64 18.29 -1.79
C CYS A 123 -1.62 19.77 -1.38
N GLU A 124 -2.54 20.22 -0.52
CA GLU A 124 -2.43 21.48 0.24
C GLU A 124 -1.60 21.27 1.53
#